data_AF-A0A956CPG8-F1
#
_entry.id   AF-A0A956CPG8-F1
#
_cell.length_a   1.000
_cell.length_b   1.000
_cell.length_c   1.000
_cell.angle_alpha   90.00
_cell.angle_beta   90.00
_cell.angle_gamma   90.00
#
_symmetry.space_group_name_H-M   'P 1'
#
loop_
_entity.id
_entity.type
_entity.pdbx_description
1 polymer ?
#
loop_
_entity_poly.entity_id
_entity_poly.type
_entity_poly.pdbx_seq_one_letter_code
_entity_poly.pdbx_strand_id
1 'polypeptide(L)'
;EIEVAIQLWDAFEAARDPRVVKPEVTAAAIEYASLLVHAGKGRSQASVARRYGVSPAALATRLAEVRDALDLVPGDRRYHQ
;
A
#
# COMPACT_ATOMS: atom_id res chain seq x y z
N GLU A 1 1.47 -4.27 -11.98
CA GLU A 1 0.99 -4.47 -10.58
C GLU A 1 2.13 -4.79 -9.61
N ILE A 2 2.88 -5.89 -9.80
CA ILE A 2 3.99 -6.26 -8.88
C ILE A 2 5.12 -5.22 -8.86
N GLU A 3 5.52 -4.69 -10.02
CA GLU A 3 6.61 -3.70 -10.11
C GLU A 3 6.31 -2.41 -9.33
N VAL A 4 5.08 -1.92 -9.40
CA VAL A 4 4.64 -0.74 -8.64
C VAL A 4 4.57 -1.04 -7.15
N ALA A 5 4.13 -2.23 -6.76
CA ALA A 5 4.17 -2.64 -5.36
C ALA A 5 5.60 -2.67 -4.81
N ILE A 6 6.58 -3.15 -5.59
CA ILE A 6 8.00 -3.12 -5.21
C ILE A 6 8.49 -1.68 -5.07
N GLN A 7 8.21 -0.82 -6.04
CA GLN A 7 8.62 0.60 -5.98
C GLN A 7 8.04 1.33 -4.77
N LEU A 8 6.77 1.08 -4.45
CA LEU A 8 6.12 1.63 -3.26
C LEU A 8 6.75 1.11 -1.98
N TRP A 9 7.11 -0.18 -1.93
CA TRP A 9 7.81 -0.75 -0.79
C TRP A 9 9.19 -0.12 -0.62
N ASP A 10 10.01 -0.08 -1.67
CA ASP A 10 11.37 0.45 -1.62
C ASP A 10 11.37 1.93 -1.20
N ALA A 11 10.45 2.72 -1.74
CA ALA A 11 10.29 4.12 -1.37
C ALA A 11 9.85 4.28 0.10
N PHE A 12 8.94 3.43 0.58
CA PHE A 12 8.45 3.48 1.95
C PHE A 12 9.52 3.06 2.95
N GLU A 13 10.25 1.99 2.65
CA GLU A 13 11.37 1.50 3.44
C GLU A 13 12.46 2.57 3.56
N ALA A 14 12.85 3.19 2.44
CA ALA A 14 13.83 4.28 2.41
C ALA A 14 13.38 5.53 3.19
N ALA A 15 12.08 5.83 3.20
CA ALA A 15 11.55 7.03 3.86
C ALA A 15 11.38 6.88 5.38
N ARG A 16 11.12 5.67 5.89
CA ARG A 16 10.68 5.47 7.28
C ARG A 16 11.42 4.40 8.08
N ASP A 17 12.24 3.55 7.46
CA ASP A 17 12.84 2.36 8.10
C ASP A 17 11.82 1.61 9.00
N PRO A 18 10.70 1.15 8.42
CA PRO A 18 9.56 0.69 9.21
C PRO A 18 9.85 -0.67 9.85
N ARG A 19 9.60 -0.79 11.16
CA ARG A 19 9.64 -2.11 11.83
C ARG A 19 8.48 -3.00 11.38
N VAL A 20 8.75 -3.98 10.52
CA VAL A 20 7.74 -4.93 10.02
C VAL A 20 7.52 -6.09 10.99
N VAL A 21 6.55 -5.93 11.90
CA VAL A 21 6.16 -7.00 12.85
C VAL A 21 5.15 -7.99 12.25
N LYS A 22 4.28 -7.52 11.35
CA LYS A 22 3.27 -8.31 10.65
C LYS A 22 3.39 -8.05 9.15
N PRO A 23 4.18 -8.86 8.41
CA PRO A 23 4.46 -8.59 7.00
C PRO A 23 3.21 -8.59 6.13
N GLU A 24 2.18 -9.34 6.49
CA GLU A 24 0.91 -9.42 5.77
C GLU A 24 0.16 -8.08 5.79
N VAL A 25 0.27 -7.33 6.90
CA VAL A 25 -0.35 -6.00 7.02
C VAL A 25 0.34 -5.00 6.11
N THR A 26 1.68 -5.05 6.06
CA THR A 26 2.47 -4.23 5.14
C THR A 26 2.15 -4.58 3.68
N ALA A 27 2.17 -5.87 3.33
CA ALA A 27 1.88 -6.32 1.98
C ALA A 27 0.47 -5.92 1.52
N ALA A 28 -0.53 -6.08 2.38
CA ALA A 28 -1.90 -5.65 2.09
C ALA A 28 -2.01 -4.13 1.86
N ALA A 29 -1.29 -3.33 2.66
CA ALA A 29 -1.28 -1.88 2.49
C ALA A 29 -0.59 -1.45 1.18
N ILE A 30 0.53 -2.08 0.82
CA ILE A 30 1.26 -1.81 -0.42
C ILE A 30 0.44 -2.22 -1.66
N GLU A 31 -0.20 -3.40 -1.65
CA GLU A 31 -1.11 -3.80 -2.73
C GLU A 31 -2.23 -2.77 -2.87
N TYR A 32 -2.86 -2.35 -1.78
CA TYR A 32 -3.95 -1.38 -1.85
C TYR A 32 -3.47 0.01 -2.32
N ALA A 33 -2.28 0.45 -1.91
CA ALA A 33 -1.66 1.67 -2.42
C ALA A 33 -1.40 1.60 -3.94
N SER A 34 -0.95 0.46 -4.47
CA SER A 34 -0.77 0.27 -5.92
C SER A 34 -2.09 0.38 -6.70
N LEU A 35 -3.20 -0.07 -6.11
CA LEU A 35 -4.53 0.07 -6.73
C LEU A 35 -4.98 1.54 -6.77
N LEU A 36 -4.66 2.33 -5.75
CA LEU A 36 -5.00 3.76 -5.67
C LEU A 36 -4.24 4.60 -6.70
N VAL A 37 -2.96 4.30 -6.94
CA VAL A 37 -2.15 5.04 -7.93
C VAL A 37 -2.59 4.75 -9.36
N HIS A 38 -3.06 3.54 -9.66
CA HIS A 38 -3.53 3.17 -11.01
C HIS A 38 -4.99 3.55 -11.30
N ALA A 39 -5.69 4.22 -10.38
CA ALA A 39 -7.11 4.62 -10.54
C ALA A 39 -8.05 3.45 -10.95
N GLY A 40 -7.66 2.21 -10.69
CA GLY A 40 -8.35 1.02 -11.16
C GLY A 40 -9.67 0.78 -10.42
N LYS A 41 -10.74 0.45 -11.17
CA LYS A 41 -11.91 -0.24 -10.60
C LYS A 41 -11.48 -1.66 -10.26
N GLY A 42 -11.26 -1.98 -8.99
CA GLY A 42 -10.72 -3.30 -8.65
C GLY A 42 -11.22 -3.88 -7.36
N ARG A 43 -10.75 -3.34 -6.22
CA ARG A 43 -11.00 -3.98 -4.93
C ARG A 43 -11.14 -2.92 -3.85
N SER A 44 -12.16 -3.05 -3.02
CA SER A 44 -12.26 -2.26 -1.81
C SER A 44 -11.13 -2.65 -0.85
N GLN A 45 -10.76 -1.72 0.03
CA GLN A 45 -9.85 -1.99 1.14
C GLN A 45 -10.24 -3.24 1.94
N ALA A 46 -11.55 -3.44 2.13
CA ALA A 46 -12.09 -4.61 2.83
C ALA A 46 -11.83 -5.93 2.07
N SER A 47 -11.89 -5.91 0.74
CA SER A 47 -11.58 -7.08 -0.09
C SER A 47 -10.09 -7.45 0.00
N VAL A 48 -9.20 -6.46 -0.02
CA VAL A 48 -7.76 -6.67 0.16
C VAL A 48 -7.47 -7.19 1.56
N ALA A 49 -8.02 -6.57 2.61
CA ALA A 49 -7.85 -7.03 3.99
C ALA A 49 -8.25 -8.49 4.16
N ARG A 50 -9.40 -8.88 3.59
CA ARG A 50 -9.87 -10.28 3.61
C ARG A 50 -8.92 -11.23 2.89
N ARG A 51 -8.39 -10.85 1.72
CA ARG A 51 -7.45 -11.67 0.94
C ARG A 51 -6.17 -12.00 1.72
N TYR A 52 -5.68 -11.02 2.49
CA TYR A 52 -4.47 -11.16 3.30
C TYR A 52 -4.74 -11.70 4.72
N GLY A 53 -6.01 -11.95 5.09
CA GLY A 53 -6.36 -12.40 6.44
C GLY A 53 -6.09 -11.37 7.53
N VAL A 54 -6.04 -10.08 7.19
CA VAL A 54 -5.75 -8.98 8.12
C VAL A 54 -7.01 -8.19 8.47
N SER A 55 -6.98 -7.45 9.59
CA SER A 55 -8.11 -6.58 9.93
C SER A 55 -8.14 -5.34 9.02
N PRO A 56 -9.33 -4.86 8.60
CA PRO A 56 -9.44 -3.63 7.83
C PRO A 56 -8.82 -2.41 8.52
N ALA A 57 -8.90 -2.37 9.86
CA ALA A 57 -8.30 -1.31 10.67
C ALA A 57 -6.77 -1.34 10.62
N ALA A 58 -6.13 -2.51 10.78
CA ALA A 58 -4.67 -2.62 10.68
C ALA A 58 -4.16 -2.24 9.29
N LEU A 59 -4.88 -2.65 8.25
CA LEU A 59 -4.60 -2.21 6.88
C LEU A 59 -4.75 -0.69 6.75
N ALA A 60 -5.83 -0.10 7.28
CA ALA A 60 -6.07 1.35 7.23
C ALA A 60 -4.93 2.15 7.87
N THR A 61 -4.51 1.75 9.06
CA THR A 61 -3.41 2.39 9.79
C THR A 61 -2.12 2.33 8.99
N ARG A 62 -1.74 1.14 8.49
CA ARG A 62 -0.52 0.97 7.71
C ARG A 62 -0.58 1.70 6.37
N LEU A 63 -1.74 1.74 5.73
CA LEU A 63 -1.94 2.52 4.52
C LEU A 63 -1.76 4.02 4.76
N ALA A 64 -2.28 4.55 5.87
CA ALA A 64 -2.08 5.96 6.22
C ALA A 64 -0.58 6.26 6.40
N GLU A 65 0.17 5.39 7.10
CA GLU A 65 1.62 5.53 7.23
C GLU A 65 2.35 5.57 5.88
N VAL A 66 1.97 4.67 4.94
CA VAL A 66 2.54 4.66 3.58
C VAL A 66 2.22 5.94 2.83
N ARG A 67 0.97 6.41 2.91
CA ARG A 67 0.55 7.65 2.24
C ARG A 67 1.26 8.87 2.79
N ASP A 68 1.35 8.97 4.11
CA ASP A 68 2.00 10.09 4.79
C ASP A 68 3.52 10.10 4.54
N ALA A 69 4.15 8.92 4.45
CA ALA A 69 5.57 8.82 4.15
C ALA A 69 5.92 9.20 2.71
N LEU A 70 5.05 8.87 1.75
CA LEU A 70 5.33 9.06 0.32
C LEU A 70 4.65 10.28 -0.28
N ASP A 71 3.86 11.00 0.51
CA ASP A 71 2.91 12.02 0.05
C ASP A 71 2.06 11.49 -1.12
N LEU A 72 1.51 10.29 -0.93
CA LEU A 72 0.90 9.53 -2.01
C LEU A 72 -0.45 10.13 -2.41
N VAL A 73 -0.54 10.57 -3.66
CA VAL A 73 -1.78 11.10 -4.24
C VAL A 73 -2.48 10.05 -5.14
N PRO A 74 -3.81 10.01 -5.19
CA PRO A 74 -4.51 9.19 -6.18
C PRO A 74 -4.07 9.56 -7.61
N GLY A 75 -3.73 8.56 -8.43
CA GLY A 75 -3.22 8.84 -9.78
C GLY A 75 -1.77 9.33 -9.84
N ASP A 76 -0.97 9.13 -8.79
CA ASP A 76 0.42 9.60 -8.73
C ASP A 76 1.28 9.05 -9.87
N ARG A 77 1.64 9.94 -10.81
CA ARG A 77 2.39 9.61 -12.03
C ARG A 77 3.77 9.00 -11.78
N ARG A 78 4.35 9.16 -10.59
CA ARG A 78 5.62 8.49 -10.22
C ARG A 78 5.54 6.98 -10.37
N TYR A 79 4.33 6.42 -10.29
CA TYR A 79 4.06 4.99 -10.32
C TYR A 79 3.16 4.58 -11.51
N HIS A 80 3.04 5.42 -12.55
CA HIS A 80 2.36 5.07 -13.81
C HIS A 80 3.40 4.52 -14.79
N GLN A 81 3.53 3.20 -14.83
CA GLN A 81 4.28 2.47 -15.87
C GLN A 81 3.30 1.83 -16.85
#